data_AF-A0A7C7PZT4-F1
#
_entry.id   AF-A0A7C7PZT4-F1
#
_cell.length_a   1.000
_cell.length_b   1.000
_cell.length_c   1.000
_cell.angle_alpha   90.00
_cell.angle_beta   90.00
_cell.angle_gamma   90.00
#
_symmetry.space_group_name_H-M   'P 1'
#
loop_
_entity.id
_entity.type
_entity.pdbx_description
1 polymer ?
#
loop_
_entity_poly.entity_id
_entity_poly.type
_entity_poly.pdbx_seq_one_letter_code
_entity_poly.pdbx_strand_id
1 'polypeptide(L)'
;YVLSKYKDDIERYDPTDKRSAFFYSGDESALRPEVVRAKRRLGRVSSDLIIHRPFFGPIPYELRGVYPFAQSVIPESLREDARGIGAGRIKVPDERVVRKIVDYQFGENASRFLRGITVERSRRTGRMRYVRLGDRLIGTFRPSDGFLIPTIEGGRIIKRALPFPRGRVVVSDEAARFVMSGRSVFAKFVLDADPAIRPGDEVIVVNKDDRLLGVGKAVLNREEMLAFSCGVAVRVRAGIGVEG
;
A
#
# COMPACT_ATOMS: atom_id res chain seq x y z
N TYR A 1 -18.18 -5.22 -22.63
CA TYR A 1 -16.74 -5.49 -22.46
C TYR A 1 -16.50 -6.42 -21.27
N VAL A 2 -15.66 -7.46 -21.42
CA VAL A 2 -15.31 -8.44 -20.36
C VAL A 2 -14.82 -7.74 -19.09
N LEU A 3 -13.96 -6.74 -19.22
CA LEU A 3 -13.46 -5.95 -18.09
C LEU A 3 -14.58 -5.26 -17.31
N SER A 4 -15.60 -4.70 -17.98
CA SER A 4 -16.72 -4.06 -17.29
C SER A 4 -17.50 -5.05 -16.41
N LYS A 5 -17.69 -6.28 -16.92
CA LYS A 5 -18.47 -7.33 -16.25
C LYS A 5 -17.73 -7.99 -15.08
N TYR A 6 -16.42 -8.20 -15.22
CA TYR A 6 -15.61 -8.98 -14.26
C TYR A 6 -14.53 -8.17 -13.54
N LYS A 7 -14.54 -6.83 -13.65
CA LYS A 7 -13.53 -5.95 -13.03
C LYS A 7 -13.31 -6.24 -11.56
N ASP A 8 -14.36 -6.55 -10.82
CA ASP A 8 -14.29 -6.74 -9.37
C ASP A 8 -13.61 -8.05 -9.01
N ASP A 9 -13.83 -9.09 -9.82
CA ASP A 9 -13.16 -10.38 -9.68
C ASP A 9 -11.69 -10.27 -10.04
N ILE A 10 -11.38 -9.68 -11.19
CA ILE A 10 -10.00 -9.52 -11.67
C ILE A 10 -9.20 -8.64 -10.70
N GLU A 11 -9.81 -7.59 -10.14
CA GLU A 11 -9.15 -6.72 -9.17
C GLU A 11 -8.65 -7.46 -7.93
N ARG A 12 -9.35 -8.51 -7.49
CA ARG A 12 -8.98 -9.29 -6.30
C ARG A 12 -7.66 -10.02 -6.44
N TYR A 13 -7.31 -10.45 -7.65
CA TYR A 13 -6.10 -11.25 -7.92
C TYR A 13 -4.97 -10.42 -8.53
N ASP A 14 -5.28 -9.22 -9.01
CA ASP A 14 -4.28 -8.36 -9.64
C ASP A 14 -3.34 -7.72 -8.59
N PRO A 15 -2.01 -7.68 -8.84
CA PRO A 15 -1.06 -7.09 -7.91
C PRO A 15 -1.18 -5.57 -7.73
N THR A 16 -0.89 -5.07 -6.52
CA THR A 16 -0.94 -3.64 -6.19
C THR A 16 0.24 -2.84 -6.72
N ASP A 17 1.37 -3.49 -6.96
CA ASP A 17 2.52 -2.92 -7.64
C ASP A 17 2.88 -3.75 -8.88
N LYS A 18 3.19 -3.05 -9.99
CA LYS A 18 3.59 -3.66 -11.27
C LYS A 18 4.96 -3.13 -11.69
N ARG A 19 5.69 -3.94 -12.46
CA ARG A 19 7.02 -3.55 -12.99
C ARG A 19 6.93 -2.46 -14.06
N SER A 20 5.83 -2.43 -14.81
CA SER A 20 5.56 -1.43 -15.84
C SER A 20 4.70 -0.30 -15.31
N ALA A 21 4.83 0.87 -15.94
CA ALA A 21 3.85 1.94 -15.79
C ALA A 21 2.47 1.51 -16.29
N PHE A 22 1.42 2.21 -15.86
CA PHE A 22 0.09 2.12 -16.44
C PHE A 22 0.06 2.84 -17.79
N PHE A 23 -0.27 2.15 -18.87
CA PHE A 23 -0.42 2.76 -20.20
C PHE A 23 -1.90 2.91 -20.53
N TYR A 24 -2.33 4.16 -20.74
CA TYR A 24 -3.66 4.43 -21.27
C TYR A 24 -3.67 4.17 -22.78
N SER A 25 -4.55 3.27 -23.23
CA SER A 25 -4.63 2.83 -24.62
C SER A 25 -6.06 2.84 -25.17
N GLY A 26 -7.01 3.44 -24.46
CA GLY A 26 -8.44 3.43 -24.78
C GLY A 26 -9.29 3.39 -23.51
N ASP A 27 -10.60 3.60 -23.66
CA ASP A 27 -11.53 3.72 -22.52
C ASP A 27 -11.56 2.45 -21.66
N GLU A 28 -11.30 1.27 -22.24
CA GLU A 28 -11.18 0.01 -21.53
C GLU A 28 -10.03 0.00 -20.52
N SER A 29 -8.97 0.79 -20.74
CA SER A 29 -7.89 0.95 -19.76
C SER A 29 -8.40 1.54 -18.45
N ALA A 30 -9.44 2.37 -18.48
CA ALA A 30 -10.07 2.93 -17.28
C ALA A 30 -10.81 1.88 -16.43
N LEU A 31 -11.07 0.69 -16.99
CA LEU A 31 -11.70 -0.44 -16.32
C LEU A 31 -10.68 -1.47 -15.82
N ARG A 32 -9.38 -1.23 -16.02
CA ARG A 32 -8.33 -2.15 -15.55
C ARG A 32 -8.29 -2.23 -14.02
N PRO A 33 -7.86 -3.38 -13.47
CA PRO A 33 -7.77 -3.62 -12.04
C PRO A 33 -7.11 -2.50 -11.23
N GLU A 34 -5.97 -1.97 -11.70
CA GLU A 34 -5.23 -0.92 -11.01
C GLU A 34 -6.03 0.39 -10.90
N VAL A 35 -6.86 0.73 -11.89
CA VAL A 35 -7.72 1.92 -11.88
C VAL A 35 -8.90 1.72 -10.95
N VAL A 36 -9.55 0.55 -11.03
CA VAL A 36 -10.67 0.18 -10.16
C VAL A 36 -10.25 0.18 -8.70
N ARG A 37 -9.09 -0.42 -8.39
CA ARG A 37 -8.49 -0.42 -7.06
C ARG A 37 -8.15 0.98 -6.60
N ALA A 38 -7.49 1.78 -7.43
CA ALA A 38 -7.13 3.15 -7.08
C ALA A 38 -8.36 3.97 -6.71
N LYS A 39 -9.45 3.91 -7.50
CA LYS A 39 -10.72 4.57 -7.20
C LYS A 39 -11.32 4.15 -5.85
N ARG A 40 -11.33 2.85 -5.56
CA ARG A 40 -11.78 2.34 -4.26
C ARG A 40 -10.92 2.85 -3.11
N ARG A 41 -9.59 2.87 -3.29
CA ARG A 41 -8.64 3.34 -2.27
C ARG A 41 -8.70 4.85 -2.06
N LEU A 42 -9.05 5.63 -3.09
CA LEU A 42 -9.26 7.08 -2.95
C LEU A 42 -10.37 7.40 -1.95
N GLY A 43 -11.39 6.55 -1.82
CA GLY A 43 -12.43 6.68 -0.79
C GLY A 43 -11.92 6.57 0.66
N ARG A 44 -10.66 6.16 0.88
CA ARG A 44 -10.02 6.08 2.21
C ARG A 44 -9.37 7.41 2.62
N VAL A 45 -9.31 8.39 1.71
CA VAL A 45 -8.46 9.57 1.85
C VAL A 45 -9.23 10.83 1.50
N SER A 46 -9.30 11.76 2.44
CA SER A 46 -9.81 13.12 2.22
C SER A 46 -8.66 14.13 2.07
N SER A 47 -8.82 15.12 1.21
CA SER A 47 -7.88 16.24 1.06
C SER A 47 -8.62 17.46 0.52
N ASP A 48 -8.28 18.64 1.02
CA ASP A 48 -8.68 19.94 0.46
C ASP A 48 -7.91 20.28 -0.81
N LEU A 49 -6.78 19.60 -1.06
CA LEU A 49 -5.95 19.85 -2.24
C LEU A 49 -6.13 18.73 -3.26
N ILE A 50 -7.04 18.96 -4.20
CA ILE A 50 -7.42 18.01 -5.24
C ILE A 50 -6.84 18.41 -6.59
N ILE A 51 -6.36 17.42 -7.34
CA ILE A 51 -6.02 17.54 -8.76
C ILE A 51 -6.84 16.54 -9.56
N HIS A 52 -7.13 16.88 -10.80
CA HIS A 52 -7.73 15.93 -11.71
C HIS A 52 -6.65 15.07 -12.37
N ARG A 53 -6.92 13.76 -12.47
CA ARG A 53 -6.12 12.81 -13.25
C ARG A 53 -7.04 12.05 -14.18
N PRO A 54 -6.75 12.02 -15.49
CA PRO A 54 -7.60 11.32 -16.45
C PRO A 54 -7.88 9.88 -16.00
N PHE A 55 -9.14 9.45 -16.16
CA PHE A 55 -9.67 8.13 -15.80
C PHE A 55 -9.71 7.82 -14.30
N PHE A 56 -8.83 8.37 -13.47
CA PHE A 56 -8.88 8.27 -12.02
C PHE A 56 -9.89 9.24 -11.40
N GLY A 57 -10.10 10.40 -12.03
CA GLY A 57 -10.96 11.48 -11.53
C GLY A 57 -10.20 12.40 -10.56
N PRO A 58 -10.91 13.03 -9.59
CA PRO A 58 -10.27 13.85 -8.57
C PRO A 58 -9.43 12.99 -7.64
N ILE A 59 -8.15 13.36 -7.45
CA ILE A 59 -7.25 12.72 -6.50
C ILE A 59 -6.59 13.76 -5.57
N PRO A 60 -6.29 13.42 -4.31
CA PRO A 60 -5.43 14.21 -3.45
C PRO A 60 -4.05 14.46 -4.10
N TYR A 61 -3.60 15.70 -4.13
CA TYR A 61 -2.28 16.08 -4.67
C TYR A 61 -1.11 15.39 -3.95
N GLU A 62 -1.31 14.98 -2.71
CA GLU A 62 -0.38 14.17 -1.91
C GLU A 62 -0.08 12.81 -2.54
N LEU A 63 -1.05 12.22 -3.24
CA LEU A 63 -0.91 10.91 -3.86
C LEU A 63 -0.29 10.98 -5.26
N ARG A 64 0.02 12.18 -5.77
CA ARG A 64 0.55 12.36 -7.14
C ARG A 64 1.82 11.57 -7.44
N GLY A 65 2.58 11.19 -6.41
CA GLY A 65 3.85 10.46 -6.50
C GLY A 65 3.73 8.93 -6.40
N VAL A 66 2.52 8.41 -6.21
CA VAL A 66 2.24 7.01 -5.90
C VAL A 66 1.64 6.28 -7.10
N TYR A 67 1.90 4.98 -7.21
CA TYR A 67 1.30 4.12 -8.23
C TYR A 67 -0.22 3.95 -8.00
N PRO A 68 -1.04 3.96 -9.06
CA PRO A 68 -0.69 4.11 -10.49
C PRO A 68 -0.66 5.57 -10.99
N PHE A 69 -0.82 6.58 -10.12
CA PHE A 69 -0.96 7.98 -10.53
C PHE A 69 0.32 8.55 -11.15
N ALA A 70 1.48 8.40 -10.49
CA ALA A 70 2.75 8.90 -11.00
C ALA A 70 3.27 8.07 -12.17
N GLN A 71 3.18 6.75 -12.04
CA GLN A 71 3.71 5.80 -13.01
C GLN A 71 2.64 5.49 -14.06
N SER A 72 2.12 6.53 -14.72
CA SER A 72 1.16 6.41 -15.81
C SER A 72 1.65 7.14 -17.06
N VAL A 73 1.38 6.55 -18.23
CA VAL A 73 1.60 7.11 -19.55
C VAL A 73 0.24 7.38 -20.16
N ILE A 74 -0.11 8.66 -20.21
CA ILE A 74 -1.37 9.16 -20.75
C ILE A 74 -1.06 10.02 -21.99
N PRO A 75 -1.80 9.87 -23.11
CA PRO A 75 -1.66 10.71 -24.30
C PRO A 75 -1.79 12.20 -23.95
N GLU A 76 -0.97 13.04 -24.57
CA GLU A 76 -0.93 14.47 -24.29
C GLU A 76 -2.28 15.17 -24.50
N SER A 77 -3.04 14.76 -25.52
CA SER A 77 -4.39 15.27 -25.79
C SER A 77 -5.38 15.04 -24.64
N LEU A 78 -5.16 13.99 -23.84
CA LEU A 78 -5.98 13.62 -22.69
C LEU A 78 -5.37 14.06 -21.38
N ARG A 79 -4.13 14.57 -21.39
CA ARG A 79 -3.59 15.25 -20.23
C ARG A 79 -4.39 16.53 -20.10
N GLU A 80 -5.39 16.47 -19.24
CA GLU A 80 -5.77 17.61 -18.44
C GLU A 80 -4.56 17.90 -17.54
N ASP A 81 -3.52 18.47 -18.16
CA ASP A 81 -2.61 19.36 -17.48
C ASP A 81 -3.51 20.24 -16.65
N ALA A 82 -3.12 20.50 -15.41
CA ALA A 82 -3.82 21.42 -14.54
C ALA A 82 -3.85 22.82 -15.20
N ARG A 83 -4.71 23.02 -16.21
CA ARG A 83 -5.08 24.30 -16.81
C ARG A 83 -5.90 24.99 -15.74
N GLY A 84 -5.21 25.54 -14.74
CA GLY A 84 -5.83 26.27 -13.64
C GLY A 84 -5.04 26.27 -12.34
N ILE A 85 -4.14 25.31 -12.11
CA ILE A 85 -3.33 25.30 -10.88
C ILE A 85 -1.89 25.01 -11.29
N GLY A 86 -0.98 25.94 -11.04
CA GLY A 86 0.46 25.76 -11.18
C GLY A 86 0.97 24.65 -10.26
N ALA A 87 0.70 23.39 -10.61
CA ALA A 87 1.03 22.18 -9.87
C ALA A 87 2.54 22.01 -9.67
N GLY A 88 3.36 22.76 -10.40
CA GLY A 88 4.81 22.87 -10.21
C GLY A 88 5.25 23.71 -9.00
N ARG A 89 4.33 24.43 -8.31
CA ARG A 89 4.68 25.35 -7.20
C ARG A 89 4.06 25.02 -5.85
N ILE A 90 3.15 24.05 -5.75
CA ILE A 90 2.50 23.76 -4.47
C ILE A 90 3.43 22.93 -3.57
N LYS A 91 4.02 23.59 -2.58
CA LYS A 91 4.83 22.95 -1.55
C LYS A 91 3.91 22.40 -0.46
N VAL A 92 3.67 21.10 -0.47
CA VAL A 92 2.93 20.40 0.59
C VAL A 92 3.93 19.85 1.62
N PRO A 93 3.71 20.04 2.94
CA PRO A 93 4.55 19.45 3.96
C PRO A 93 4.66 17.93 3.83
N ASP A 94 5.86 17.39 4.06
CA ASP A 94 6.14 15.97 3.90
C ASP A 94 5.25 15.11 4.81
N GLU A 95 5.01 15.54 6.05
CA GLU A 95 4.09 14.83 6.96
C GLU A 95 2.70 14.63 6.32
N ARG A 96 2.15 15.70 5.73
CA ARG A 96 0.83 15.65 5.08
C ARG A 96 0.84 14.65 3.93
N VAL A 97 1.90 14.63 3.13
CA VAL A 97 2.06 13.65 2.04
C VAL A 97 2.11 12.21 2.57
N VAL A 98 3.02 11.94 3.51
CA VAL A 98 3.22 10.58 4.06
C VAL A 98 1.93 10.03 4.67
N ARG A 99 1.20 10.84 5.43
CA ARG A 99 -0.04 10.42 6.09
C ARG A 99 -1.09 9.98 5.08
N LYS A 100 -1.28 10.73 3.99
CA LYS A 100 -2.22 10.37 2.91
C LYS A 100 -1.79 9.11 2.17
N ILE A 101 -0.49 8.89 1.97
CA ILE A 101 0.02 7.63 1.38
C ILE A 101 -0.28 6.44 2.29
N VAL A 102 -0.06 6.58 3.60
CA VAL A 102 -0.35 5.51 4.58
C VAL A 102 -1.84 5.20 4.63
N ASP A 103 -2.71 6.21 4.64
CA ASP A 103 -4.17 6.01 4.63
C ASP A 103 -4.64 5.35 3.33
N TYR A 104 -4.08 5.75 2.18
CA TYR A 104 -4.37 5.14 0.89
C TYR A 104 -4.00 3.65 0.87
N GLN A 105 -2.79 3.34 1.35
CA GLN A 105 -2.22 1.99 1.30
C GLN A 105 -2.91 1.03 2.27
N PHE A 106 -3.01 1.41 3.55
CA PHE A 106 -3.41 0.50 4.63
C PHE A 106 -4.87 0.64 5.04
N GLY A 107 -5.53 1.75 4.72
CA GLY A 107 -6.91 2.02 5.11
C GLY A 107 -7.07 3.37 5.79
N GLU A 108 -8.31 3.84 5.81
CA GLU A 108 -8.68 5.09 6.48
C GLU A 108 -8.19 5.09 7.94
N ASN A 109 -7.62 6.22 8.37
CA ASN A 109 -7.06 6.46 9.70
C ASN A 109 -5.80 5.65 10.06
N ALA A 110 -5.20 4.89 9.13
CA ALA A 110 -3.93 4.19 9.37
C ALA A 110 -2.80 5.14 9.82
N SER A 111 -2.84 6.39 9.37
CA SER A 111 -1.84 7.42 9.66
C SER A 111 -2.09 8.19 10.96
N ARG A 112 -3.13 7.89 11.74
CA ARG A 112 -3.60 8.75 12.86
C ARG A 112 -2.52 9.07 13.91
N PHE A 113 -1.56 8.16 14.09
CA PHE A 113 -0.46 8.28 15.05
C PHE A 113 0.86 8.75 14.43
N LEU A 114 0.90 9.07 13.14
CA LEU A 114 2.08 9.56 12.43
C LEU A 114 2.13 11.09 12.44
N ARG A 115 2.25 11.67 13.64
CA ARG A 115 2.37 13.12 13.84
C ARG A 115 3.80 13.48 14.26
N GLY A 116 4.33 14.59 13.75
CA GLY A 116 5.70 15.02 14.06
C GLY A 116 6.75 14.12 13.40
N ILE A 117 6.44 13.57 12.23
CA ILE A 117 7.38 12.73 11.49
C ILE A 117 8.41 13.56 10.73
N THR A 118 9.60 13.01 10.58
CA THR A 118 10.65 13.58 9.74
C THR A 118 10.87 12.71 8.51
N VAL A 119 11.13 13.35 7.37
CA VAL A 119 11.33 12.67 6.10
C VAL A 119 12.71 12.99 5.56
N GLU A 120 13.51 11.94 5.35
CA GLU A 120 14.79 12.06 4.68
C GLU A 120 14.62 11.79 3.18
N ARG A 121 15.23 12.64 2.35
CA ARG A 121 15.15 12.57 0.90
C ARG A 121 16.48 12.13 0.28
N SER A 122 16.39 11.45 -0.85
CA SER A 122 17.55 11.12 -1.68
C SER A 122 18.24 12.40 -2.16
N ARG A 123 19.53 12.58 -1.80
CA ARG A 123 20.33 13.72 -2.27
C ARG A 123 20.38 13.82 -3.81
N ARG A 124 20.39 12.68 -4.50
CA ARG A 124 20.48 12.61 -5.97
C ARG A 124 19.17 12.93 -6.69
N THR A 125 18.03 12.49 -6.15
CA THR A 125 16.75 12.51 -6.89
C THR A 125 15.67 13.35 -6.22
N GLY A 126 15.91 13.84 -5.00
CA GLY A 126 14.92 14.53 -4.17
C GLY A 126 13.77 13.66 -3.67
N ARG A 127 13.69 12.37 -4.05
CA ARG A 127 12.61 11.47 -3.65
C ARG A 127 12.66 11.13 -2.16
N MET A 128 11.49 11.00 -1.53
CA MET A 128 11.39 10.54 -0.13
C MET A 128 12.01 9.14 0.00
N ARG A 129 12.75 8.90 1.08
CA ARG A 129 13.47 7.64 1.30
C ARG A 129 13.18 7.03 2.66
N TYR A 130 13.37 7.79 3.73
CA TYR A 130 13.14 7.32 5.10
C TYR A 130 12.11 8.19 5.78
N VAL A 131 11.23 7.57 6.56
CA VAL A 131 10.33 8.28 7.46
C VAL A 131 10.65 7.86 8.88
N ARG A 132 10.81 8.84 9.77
CA ARG A 132 11.08 8.61 11.19
C ARG A 132 10.04 9.29 12.06
N LEU A 133 9.83 8.71 13.24
CA LEU A 133 9.09 9.33 14.34
C LEU A 133 10.05 9.44 15.52
N GLY A 134 10.54 10.65 15.80
CA GLY A 134 11.72 10.83 16.65
C GLY A 134 12.96 10.20 16.02
N ASP A 135 13.64 9.34 16.78
CA ASP A 135 14.82 8.58 16.36
C ASP A 135 14.46 7.27 15.61
N ARG A 136 13.24 6.77 15.78
CA ARG A 136 12.80 5.48 15.24
C ARG A 136 12.45 5.55 13.76
N LEU A 137 13.03 4.65 12.96
CA LEU A 137 12.63 4.45 11.56
C LEU A 137 11.29 3.71 11.51
N ILE A 138 10.26 4.36 10.97
CA ILE A 138 8.93 3.75 10.82
C ILE A 138 8.76 3.04 9.46
N GLY A 139 9.51 3.45 8.44
CA GLY A 139 9.38 2.88 7.11
C GLY A 139 10.25 3.56 6.09
N THR A 140 10.32 2.93 4.92
CA THR A 140 11.07 3.43 3.77
C THR A 140 10.15 3.56 2.56
N PHE A 141 10.38 4.55 1.71
CA PHE A 141 9.62 4.67 0.47
C PHE A 141 10.29 3.87 -0.64
N ARG A 142 9.49 3.05 -1.32
CA ARG A 142 9.95 2.31 -2.48
C ARG A 142 9.99 3.26 -3.70
N PRO A 143 11.16 3.48 -4.33
CA PRO A 143 11.28 4.47 -5.40
C PRO A 143 10.46 4.17 -6.65
N SER A 144 10.12 2.90 -6.89
CA SER A 144 9.41 2.46 -8.09
C SER A 144 7.94 2.87 -8.12
N ASP A 145 7.25 2.79 -6.97
CA ASP A 145 5.80 2.99 -6.87
C ASP A 145 5.39 4.03 -5.82
N GLY A 146 6.33 4.56 -5.03
CA GLY A 146 6.04 5.55 -4.01
C GLY A 146 5.31 5.02 -2.77
N PHE A 147 5.16 3.70 -2.62
CA PHE A 147 4.56 3.09 -1.43
C PHE A 147 5.52 3.05 -0.25
N LEU A 148 4.96 3.12 0.96
CA LEU A 148 5.71 2.95 2.20
C LEU A 148 5.89 1.46 2.48
N ILE A 149 7.13 1.03 2.71
CA ILE A 149 7.47 -0.27 3.28
C ILE A 149 7.68 -0.07 4.78
N PRO A 150 6.79 -0.58 5.64
CA PRO A 150 6.89 -0.36 7.08
C PRO A 150 8.04 -1.18 7.69
N THR A 151 8.67 -0.64 8.73
CA THR A 151 9.48 -1.42 9.68
C THR A 151 8.56 -2.11 10.70
N ILE A 152 9.11 -2.87 11.64
CA ILE A 152 8.34 -3.39 12.78
C ILE A 152 7.67 -2.25 13.57
N GLU A 153 8.39 -1.15 13.84
CA GLU A 153 7.83 0.00 14.54
C GLU A 153 6.69 0.65 13.75
N GLY A 154 6.86 0.86 12.44
CA GLY A 154 5.78 1.36 11.58
C GLY A 154 4.58 0.42 11.53
N GLY A 155 4.83 -0.88 11.39
CA GLY A 155 3.80 -1.91 11.44
C GLY A 155 3.02 -1.89 12.75
N ARG A 156 3.71 -1.72 13.89
CA ARG A 156 3.06 -1.59 15.21
C ARG A 156 2.19 -0.33 15.30
N ILE A 157 2.66 0.80 14.78
CA ILE A 157 1.90 2.05 14.77
C ILE A 157 0.64 1.93 13.91
N ILE A 158 0.78 1.40 12.68
CA ILE A 158 -0.33 1.19 11.74
C ILE A 158 -1.34 0.19 12.32
N LYS A 159 -0.86 -0.93 12.87
CA LYS A 159 -1.68 -1.94 13.54
C LYS A 159 -2.53 -1.33 14.65
N ARG A 160 -1.93 -0.50 15.51
CA ARG A 160 -2.62 0.20 16.61
C ARG A 160 -3.65 1.20 16.11
N ALA A 161 -3.48 1.72 14.90
CA ALA A 161 -4.40 2.68 14.29
C ALA A 161 -5.66 2.01 13.72
N LEU A 162 -5.52 0.78 13.24
CA LEU A 162 -6.55 0.09 12.47
C LEU A 162 -7.24 -1.01 13.28
N PRO A 163 -8.59 -1.10 13.25
CA PRO A 163 -9.31 -2.21 13.87
C PRO A 163 -8.97 -3.53 13.19
N PHE A 164 -8.97 -4.62 13.95
CA PHE A 164 -8.90 -5.97 13.38
C PHE A 164 -10.10 -6.20 12.44
N PRO A 165 -9.93 -6.85 11.27
CA PRO A 165 -8.71 -7.48 10.75
C PRO A 165 -7.86 -6.60 9.82
N ARG A 166 -8.10 -5.29 9.70
CA ARG A 166 -7.50 -4.45 8.64
C ARG A 166 -5.97 -4.54 8.56
N GLY A 167 -5.45 -4.91 7.40
CA GLY A 167 -4.02 -5.09 7.12
C GLY A 167 -3.37 -6.32 7.77
N ARG A 168 -4.14 -7.21 8.41
CA ARG A 168 -3.60 -8.40 9.08
C ARG A 168 -3.55 -9.62 8.17
N VAL A 169 -2.53 -10.44 8.39
CA VAL A 169 -2.49 -11.86 8.02
C VAL A 169 -2.32 -12.65 9.31
N VAL A 170 -3.32 -13.44 9.67
CA VAL A 170 -3.35 -14.25 10.89
C VAL A 170 -2.74 -15.62 10.60
N VAL A 171 -1.74 -16.02 11.39
CA VAL A 171 -1.06 -17.30 11.23
C VAL A 171 -1.24 -18.20 12.45
N SER A 172 -1.10 -19.50 12.23
CA SER A 172 -1.06 -20.52 13.28
C SER A 172 0.11 -20.32 14.24
N ASP A 173 -0.04 -20.84 15.46
CA ASP A 173 1.01 -20.81 16.49
C ASP A 173 2.28 -21.55 16.01
N GLU A 174 2.14 -22.57 15.16
CA GLU A 174 3.24 -23.31 14.52
C GLU A 174 4.14 -22.41 13.67
N ALA A 175 3.55 -21.44 12.95
CA ALA A 175 4.29 -20.52 12.12
C ALA A 175 4.88 -19.33 12.89
N ALA A 176 4.42 -19.06 14.12
CA ALA A 176 4.70 -17.82 14.82
C ALA A 176 6.21 -17.57 15.00
N ARG A 177 6.96 -18.56 15.51
CA ARG A 177 8.43 -18.44 15.70
C ARG A 177 9.19 -18.23 14.38
N PHE A 178 8.73 -18.85 13.29
CA PHE A 178 9.36 -18.66 11.98
C PHE A 178 9.15 -17.25 11.46
N VAL A 179 7.95 -16.68 11.64
CA VAL A 179 7.67 -15.28 11.28
C VAL A 179 8.47 -14.31 12.13
N MET A 180 8.55 -14.55 13.45
CA MET A 180 9.32 -13.71 14.38
C MET A 180 10.82 -13.68 14.04
N SER A 181 11.36 -14.77 13.48
CA SER A 181 12.73 -14.85 12.97
C SER A 181 12.90 -14.32 11.53
N GLY A 182 11.84 -13.75 10.93
CA GLY A 182 11.87 -13.14 9.60
C GLY A 182 11.65 -14.09 8.43
N ARG A 183 11.27 -15.35 8.68
CA ARG A 183 10.98 -16.32 7.60
C ARG A 183 9.59 -16.05 6.99
N SER A 184 9.44 -16.39 5.72
CA SER A 184 8.19 -16.22 4.97
C SER A 184 7.06 -17.10 5.50
N VAL A 185 5.82 -16.63 5.36
CA VAL A 185 4.60 -17.37 5.71
C VAL A 185 4.16 -18.20 4.51
N PHE A 186 3.93 -19.50 4.71
CA PHE A 186 3.31 -20.38 3.72
C PHE A 186 1.79 -20.41 3.89
N ALA A 187 1.05 -20.57 2.79
CA ALA A 187 -0.42 -20.51 2.77
C ALA A 187 -1.07 -21.48 3.77
N LYS A 188 -0.57 -22.72 3.87
CA LYS A 188 -1.06 -23.71 4.84
C LYS A 188 -1.04 -23.29 6.31
N PHE A 189 -0.27 -22.27 6.66
CA PHE A 189 -0.20 -21.76 8.02
C PHE A 189 -1.05 -20.50 8.25
N VAL A 190 -1.68 -19.96 7.21
CA VAL A 190 -2.59 -18.82 7.32
C VAL A 190 -3.95 -19.32 7.82
N LEU A 191 -4.46 -18.70 8.89
CA LEU A 191 -5.77 -18.99 9.45
C LEU A 191 -6.84 -18.04 8.91
N ASP A 192 -6.47 -16.77 8.72
CA ASP A 192 -7.31 -15.75 8.10
C ASP A 192 -6.46 -14.56 7.63
N ALA A 193 -7.03 -13.67 6.83
CA ALA A 193 -6.42 -12.41 6.43
C ALA A 193 -7.48 -11.34 6.19
N ASP A 194 -7.09 -10.07 6.19
CA ASP A 194 -7.96 -8.97 5.75
C ASP A 194 -8.47 -9.21 4.32
N PRO A 195 -9.79 -9.25 4.06
CA PRO A 195 -10.34 -9.42 2.71
C PRO A 195 -9.96 -8.30 1.73
N ALA A 196 -9.50 -7.14 2.23
CA ALA A 196 -9.01 -6.05 1.40
C ALA A 196 -7.55 -6.23 0.94
N ILE A 197 -6.81 -7.22 1.47
CA ILE A 197 -5.44 -7.53 1.02
C ILE A 197 -5.48 -8.01 -0.43
N ARG A 198 -4.54 -7.47 -1.20
CA ARG A 198 -4.24 -7.91 -2.56
C ARG A 198 -2.78 -8.35 -2.65
N PRO A 199 -2.42 -9.17 -3.65
CA PRO A 199 -1.02 -9.45 -3.95
C PRO A 199 -0.25 -8.13 -4.07
N GLY A 200 0.91 -8.04 -3.45
CA GLY A 200 1.75 -6.85 -3.46
C GLY A 200 1.57 -5.89 -2.28
N ASP A 201 0.47 -5.99 -1.54
CA ASP A 201 0.25 -5.13 -0.37
C ASP A 201 1.26 -5.39 0.75
N GLU A 202 1.54 -4.33 1.49
CA GLU A 202 2.27 -4.40 2.75
C GLU A 202 1.32 -4.88 3.84
N VAL A 203 1.74 -5.91 4.58
CA VAL A 203 0.88 -6.58 5.55
C VAL A 203 1.57 -6.72 6.91
N ILE A 204 0.73 -6.78 7.94
CA ILE A 204 1.09 -7.01 9.34
C ILE A 204 0.75 -8.47 9.65
N VAL A 205 1.77 -9.28 9.93
CA VAL A 205 1.58 -10.69 10.29
C VAL A 205 1.36 -10.78 11.79
N VAL A 206 0.28 -11.45 12.19
CA VAL A 206 -0.15 -11.57 13.59
C VAL A 206 -0.51 -13.01 13.95
N ASN A 207 -0.51 -13.33 15.25
CA ASN A 207 -1.13 -14.57 15.74
C ASN A 207 -2.65 -14.39 15.92
N LYS A 208 -3.33 -15.44 16.41
CA LYS A 208 -4.77 -15.45 16.70
C LYS A 208 -5.25 -14.37 17.71
N ASP A 209 -4.35 -13.87 18.55
CA ASP A 209 -4.64 -12.85 19.56
C ASP A 209 -4.35 -11.42 19.05
N ASP A 210 -4.20 -11.23 17.73
CA ASP A 210 -3.73 -9.99 17.10
C ASP A 210 -2.41 -9.50 17.71
N ARG A 211 -1.48 -10.39 18.10
CA ARG A 211 -0.11 -9.98 18.50
C ARG A 211 0.78 -9.90 17.28
N LEU A 212 1.50 -8.79 17.13
CA LEU A 212 2.42 -8.56 16.01
C LEU A 212 3.56 -9.58 16.03
N LEU A 213 3.76 -10.28 14.92
CA LEU A 213 4.86 -11.21 14.71
C LEU A 213 5.89 -10.68 13.71
N GLY A 214 5.44 -9.94 12.70
CA GLY A 214 6.30 -9.40 11.65
C GLY A 214 5.56 -8.53 10.64
N VAL A 215 6.32 -7.99 9.69
CA VAL A 215 5.79 -7.22 8.54
C VAL A 215 6.34 -7.80 7.25
N GLY A 216 5.54 -7.75 6.18
CA GLY A 216 5.92 -8.35 4.92
C GLY A 216 5.10 -7.87 3.73
N LYS A 217 5.32 -8.51 2.59
CA LYS A 217 4.57 -8.31 1.36
C LYS A 217 3.65 -9.50 1.12
N ALA A 218 2.36 -9.26 0.92
CA ALA A 218 1.44 -10.28 0.47
C ALA A 218 1.84 -10.77 -0.93
N VAL A 219 1.85 -12.08 -1.11
CA VAL A 219 2.00 -12.74 -2.42
C VAL A 219 0.64 -13.16 -2.97
N LEU A 220 -0.29 -13.45 -2.06
CA LEU A 220 -1.64 -13.93 -2.32
C LEU A 220 -2.67 -12.95 -1.75
N ASN A 221 -3.90 -12.96 -2.25
CA ASN A 221 -5.04 -12.36 -1.54
C ASN A 221 -5.58 -13.31 -0.45
N ARG A 222 -6.56 -12.85 0.34
CA ARG A 222 -7.17 -13.67 1.40
C ARG A 222 -7.73 -15.01 0.89
N GLU A 223 -8.47 -14.99 -0.21
CA GLU A 223 -9.14 -16.19 -0.73
C GLU A 223 -8.12 -17.27 -1.13
N GLU A 224 -7.05 -16.86 -1.82
CA GLU A 224 -5.93 -17.73 -2.18
C GLU A 224 -5.18 -18.23 -0.94
N MET A 225 -4.92 -17.35 0.05
CA MET A 225 -4.27 -17.76 1.30
C MET A 225 -5.05 -18.85 2.03
N LEU A 226 -6.38 -18.79 2.00
CA LEU A 226 -7.26 -19.76 2.67
C LEU A 226 -7.49 -21.03 1.83
N ALA A 227 -7.42 -20.92 0.51
CA ALA A 227 -7.65 -22.06 -0.39
C ALA A 227 -6.40 -22.93 -0.59
N PHE A 228 -5.20 -22.35 -0.52
CA PHE A 228 -3.97 -23.06 -0.88
C PHE A 228 -3.32 -23.79 0.30
N SER A 229 -2.93 -25.05 0.08
CA SER A 229 -2.18 -25.87 1.03
C SER A 229 -0.65 -25.79 0.83
N CYS A 230 -0.17 -25.04 -0.17
CA CYS A 230 1.24 -24.86 -0.48
C CYS A 230 1.53 -23.45 -1.02
N GLY A 231 2.82 -23.11 -1.16
CA GLY A 231 3.25 -21.81 -1.65
C GLY A 231 3.36 -20.73 -0.57
N VAL A 232 4.08 -19.65 -0.90
CA VAL A 232 4.31 -18.51 0.00
C VAL A 232 3.10 -17.58 -0.06
N ALA A 233 2.49 -17.31 1.09
CA ALA A 233 1.41 -16.32 1.25
C ALA A 233 1.96 -14.92 1.54
N VAL A 234 3.01 -14.82 2.37
CA VAL A 234 3.64 -13.54 2.74
C VAL A 234 5.15 -13.67 2.69
N ARG A 235 5.81 -12.80 1.92
CA ARG A 235 7.26 -12.61 2.00
C ARG A 235 7.57 -11.66 3.16
N VAL A 236 7.92 -12.23 4.30
CA VAL A 236 8.29 -11.46 5.50
C VAL A 236 9.61 -10.72 5.23
N ARG A 237 9.67 -9.45 5.64
CA ARG A 237 10.90 -8.64 5.56
C ARG A 237 11.58 -8.46 6.90
N ALA A 238 10.79 -8.39 7.96
CA ALA A 238 11.26 -8.30 9.32
C ALA A 238 10.26 -9.01 10.24
N GLY A 239 10.78 -9.83 11.15
CA GLY A 239 10.04 -10.30 12.32
C GLY A 239 10.37 -9.44 13.55
N ILE A 240 9.60 -9.60 14.62
CA ILE A 240 9.85 -8.89 15.89
C ILE A 240 11.11 -9.37 16.64
N GLY A 241 11.78 -10.42 16.15
CA GLY A 241 12.85 -11.11 16.86
C GLY A 241 12.30 -12.24 17.72
N VAL A 242 13.15 -13.23 18.00
CA VAL A 242 12.87 -14.27 18.99
C VAL A 242 13.76 -13.94 20.18
N GLU A 243 13.19 -13.53 21.31
CA GLU A 243 13.95 -13.55 22.56
C GLU A 243 14.21 -15.02 22.91
N GLY A 244 15.48 -15.34 23.20
CA GLY A 244 15.95 -16.68 23.52
C GLY A 244 15.50 -17.13 24.89
#